data_AF-Q3A3Q3-F1
#
_entry.id   AF-Q3A3Q3-F1
#
_cell.length_a   1.000
_cell.length_b   1.000
_cell.length_c   1.000
_cell.angle_alpha   90.00
_cell.angle_beta   90.00
_cell.angle_gamma   90.00
#
_symmetry.space_group_name_H-M   'P 1'
#
loop_
_entity.id
_entity.type
_entity.pdbx_description
1 polymer ?
#
loop_
_entity_poly.entity_id
_entity_poly.type
_entity_poly.pdbx_seq_one_letter_code
_entity_poly.pdbx_strand_id
1 'polypeptide(L)'
;MKATLIIPDAAVAKKYNLETTTELRCNEEYCATSYGYPVFQLPNGDIFDCPTFREMRDACGATLETDDLVKVCLGLGFPKTEPGVVVIK
;
A
#
# COMPACT_ATOMS: atom_id res chain seq x y z
N MET A 1 -10.06 -9.16 1.26
CA MET A 1 -9.58 -7.82 0.87
C MET A 1 -8.49 -8.02 -0.16
N LYS A 2 -8.64 -7.34 -1.27
CA LYS A 2 -7.62 -7.15 -2.29
C LYS A 2 -7.03 -5.74 -2.13
N ALA A 3 -5.71 -5.64 -2.15
CA ALA A 3 -4.99 -4.37 -2.19
C ALA A 3 -3.86 -4.48 -3.21
N THR A 4 -3.85 -3.57 -4.18
CA THR A 4 -2.89 -3.58 -5.27
C THR A 4 -2.22 -2.21 -5.34
N LEU A 5 -0.90 -2.19 -5.19
CA LEU A 5 -0.07 -1.01 -5.39
C LEU A 5 0.23 -0.85 -6.88
N ILE A 6 -0.04 0.32 -7.42
CA ILE A 6 0.23 0.67 -8.80
C ILE A 6 1.28 1.78 -8.81
N ILE A 7 2.41 1.53 -9.44
CA ILE A 7 3.50 2.49 -9.63
C ILE A 7 3.67 2.64 -11.15
N PRO A 8 3.11 3.70 -11.77
CA PRO A 8 3.13 3.82 -13.23
C PRO A 8 4.55 4.04 -13.78
N ASP A 9 5.46 4.58 -12.96
CA ASP A 9 6.88 4.70 -13.29
C ASP A 9 7.62 3.37 -13.07
N ALA A 10 7.99 2.72 -14.19
CA ALA A 10 8.72 1.45 -14.18
C ALA A 10 10.13 1.56 -13.58
N ALA A 11 10.80 2.72 -13.67
CA ALA A 11 12.14 2.89 -13.11
C ALA A 11 12.09 2.89 -11.58
N VAL A 12 11.06 3.52 -11.00
CA VAL A 12 10.87 3.53 -9.55
C VAL A 12 10.33 2.20 -9.05
N ALA A 13 9.38 1.56 -9.74
CA ALA A 13 8.97 0.19 -9.39
C ALA A 13 10.18 -0.74 -9.28
N LYS A 14 11.08 -0.68 -10.27
CA LYS A 14 12.32 -1.47 -10.28
C LYS A 14 13.27 -1.13 -9.13
N LYS A 15 13.37 0.14 -8.71
CA LYS A 15 14.19 0.57 -7.55
C LYS A 15 13.79 -0.14 -6.26
N TYR A 16 12.49 -0.44 -6.10
CA TYR A 16 11.96 -1.17 -4.95
C TYR A 16 11.84 -2.68 -5.18
N ASN A 17 12.35 -3.21 -6.29
CA ASN A 17 12.18 -4.62 -6.72
C ASN A 17 10.70 -5.02 -6.87
N LEU A 18 9.87 -4.09 -7.36
CA LEU A 18 8.44 -4.27 -7.57
C LEU A 18 8.10 -4.22 -9.06
N GLU A 19 6.92 -4.74 -9.39
CA GLU A 19 6.29 -4.50 -10.68
C GLU A 19 5.45 -3.22 -10.65
N THR A 20 5.15 -2.67 -11.83
CA THR A 20 4.29 -1.47 -11.95
C THR A 20 2.89 -1.71 -11.39
N THR A 21 2.47 -2.96 -11.27
CA THR A 21 1.27 -3.39 -10.55
C THR A 21 1.66 -4.52 -9.62
N THR A 22 1.53 -4.32 -8.32
CA THR A 22 2.00 -5.24 -7.30
C THR A 22 0.89 -5.52 -6.30
N GLU A 23 0.53 -6.79 -6.12
CA GLU A 23 -0.40 -7.19 -5.05
C GLU A 23 0.27 -7.11 -3.68
N LEU A 24 -0.44 -6.53 -2.71
CA LEU A 24 0.03 -6.40 -1.34
C LEU A 24 -0.51 -7.56 -0.50
N ARG A 25 0.38 -8.18 0.27
CA ARG A 25 -0.02 -9.20 1.25
C ARG A 25 -0.51 -8.53 2.53
N CYS A 26 -1.72 -8.87 2.95
CA CYS A 26 -2.20 -8.55 4.30
C CYS A 26 -1.58 -9.53 5.30
N ASN A 27 -0.75 -9.05 6.23
CA ASN A 27 -0.12 -9.89 7.25
C ASN A 27 -0.72 -9.61 8.63
N GLU A 28 -1.30 -10.64 9.23
CA GLU A 28 -1.99 -10.61 10.54
C GLU A 28 -1.05 -10.99 11.71
N GLU A 29 0.18 -11.43 11.44
CA GLU A 29 1.18 -11.73 12.46
C GLU A 29 1.76 -10.46 13.11
N TYR A 30 1.64 -9.32 12.42
CA TYR A 30 2.07 -7.99 12.88
C TYR A 30 0.91 -7.01 12.82
N CYS A 31 0.92 -6.04 13.74
CA CYS A 31 -0.13 -5.03 13.85
C CYS A 31 0.42 -3.63 13.57
N ALA A 32 -0.24 -2.89 12.67
CA ALA A 32 0.13 -1.51 12.33
C ALA A 32 -0.23 -0.50 13.44
N THR A 33 -1.19 -0.85 14.31
CA THR A 33 -1.73 0.04 15.35
C THR A 33 -2.08 -0.72 16.63
N SER A 34 -2.30 0.02 17.72
CA SER A 34 -2.78 -0.51 19.00
C SER A 34 -4.18 -1.16 18.93
N TYR A 35 -4.90 -0.98 17.82
CA TYR A 35 -6.21 -1.58 17.56
C TYR A 35 -6.14 -2.96 16.90
N GLY A 36 -4.94 -3.48 16.61
CA GLY A 36 -4.74 -4.83 16.09
C GLY A 36 -5.00 -4.98 14.58
N TYR A 37 -4.96 -3.89 13.81
CA TYR A 37 -5.11 -3.98 12.35
C TYR A 37 -3.86 -4.59 11.71
N PRO A 38 -4.02 -5.48 10.72
CA PRO A 38 -2.90 -6.11 10.04
C PRO A 38 -2.06 -5.09 9.26
N VAL A 39 -0.79 -5.44 9.07
CA VAL A 39 0.12 -4.67 8.21
C VAL A 39 0.00 -5.14 6.75
N PHE A 40 0.42 -4.28 5.84
CA PHE A 40 0.61 -4.65 4.44
C PHE A 40 2.08 -4.97 4.19
N GLN A 41 2.34 -5.93 3.32
CA GLN A 41 3.69 -6.32 2.92
C GLN A 41 3.81 -6.33 1.40
N LEU A 42 4.97 -5.88 0.95
CA LEU A 42 5.41 -6.03 -0.42
C LEU A 42 5.79 -7.50 -0.70
N PRO A 43 5.84 -7.93 -1.98
CA PRO A 43 6.24 -9.29 -2.34
C PRO A 43 7.64 -9.68 -1.87
N ASN A 44 8.53 -8.70 -1.70
CA ASN A 44 9.88 -8.89 -1.17
C ASN A 44 9.91 -9.13 0.36
N GLY A 45 8.76 -9.04 1.04
CA GLY A 45 8.62 -9.24 2.48
C GLY A 45 8.70 -7.95 3.30
N ASP A 46 9.06 -6.82 2.69
CA ASP A 46 9.15 -5.54 3.38
C ASP A 46 7.76 -5.07 3.82
N ILE A 47 7.72 -4.45 5.00
CA ILE A 47 6.49 -3.80 5.48
C ILE A 47 6.22 -2.60 4.58
N PHE A 48 5.02 -2.58 4.02
CA PHE A 48 4.52 -1.44 3.27
C PHE A 48 3.80 -0.51 4.25
N ASP A 49 4.34 0.69 4.43
CA ASP A 49 3.86 1.67 5.40
C ASP A 49 3.51 3.03 4.75
N CYS A 50 2.93 3.93 5.54
CA CYS A 50 2.56 5.28 5.07
C CYS A 50 3.76 6.08 4.50
N PRO A 51 4.93 6.14 5.15
CA PRO A 51 6.12 6.78 4.58
C PRO A 51 6.49 6.25 3.19
N THR A 52 6.58 4.92 3.04
CA THR A 52 6.95 4.27 1.77
C THR A 52 5.93 4.59 0.67
N PHE A 53 4.63 4.48 0.98
CA PHE A 53 3.59 4.82 0.03
C PHE A 53 3.65 6.29 -0.42
N ARG A 54 3.84 7.22 0.52
CA ARG A 54 3.92 8.65 0.21
C ARG A 54 5.14 8.99 -0.65
N GLU A 55 6.30 8.40 -0.36
CA GLU A 55 7.50 8.56 -1.19
C GLU A 55 7.22 8.12 -2.64
N MET A 56 6.68 6.91 -2.82
CA MET A 56 6.36 6.38 -4.15
C MET A 56 5.28 7.21 -4.87
N ARG A 57 4.27 7.68 -4.14
CA ARG A 57 3.20 8.52 -4.67
C ARG A 57 3.74 9.87 -5.14
N ASP A 58 4.51 10.55 -4.32
CA ASP A 58 4.98 11.89 -4.61
C ASP A 58 6.07 11.87 -5.71
N ALA A 59 6.87 10.80 -5.78
CA ALA A 59 7.87 10.62 -6.82
C ALA A 59 7.26 10.26 -8.19
N CYS A 60 6.22 9.42 -8.21
CA CYS A 60 5.80 8.70 -9.44
C CYS A 60 4.30 8.61 -9.67
N GLY A 61 3.48 9.25 -8.84
CA GLY A 61 2.02 9.14 -8.95
C GLY A 61 1.49 7.75 -8.61
N ALA A 62 2.14 7.02 -7.72
CA ALA A 62 1.67 5.72 -7.26
C ALA A 62 0.25 5.80 -6.67
N THR A 63 -0.56 4.77 -6.92
CA THR A 63 -1.91 4.63 -6.38
C THR A 63 -2.11 3.26 -5.74
N LEU A 64 -3.06 3.17 -4.82
CA LEU A 64 -3.43 1.91 -4.19
C LEU A 64 -4.89 1.60 -4.49
N GLU A 65 -5.11 0.52 -5.23
CA GLU A 65 -6.44 0.01 -5.53
C GLU A 65 -6.87 -0.99 -4.47
N THR A 66 -8.09 -0.86 -3.94
CA THR A 66 -8.61 -1.77 -2.94
C THR A 66 -10.13 -1.93 -2.97
N ASP A 67 -10.62 -3.07 -2.48
CA ASP A 67 -12.02 -3.32 -2.18
C ASP A 67 -12.41 -2.94 -0.73
N ASP A 68 -11.43 -2.60 0.13
CA ASP A 68 -11.64 -2.24 1.55
C ASP A 68 -10.74 -1.07 1.97
N LEU A 69 -11.26 0.15 1.73
CA LEU A 69 -10.58 1.39 2.10
C LEU A 69 -10.29 1.47 3.61
N VAL A 70 -11.18 0.94 4.45
CA VAL A 70 -11.06 1.08 5.91
C VAL A 70 -9.85 0.29 6.39
N LYS A 71 -9.73 -0.96 5.96
CA LYS A 71 -8.62 -1.84 6.35
C LYS A 71 -7.28 -1.33 5.82
N VAL A 72 -7.23 -0.84 4.59
CA VAL A 72 -6.05 -0.18 4.00
C VAL A 72 -5.59 1.02 4.81
N CYS A 73 -6.49 1.96 5.09
CA CYS A 73 -6.13 3.20 5.80
C CYS A 73 -5.60 2.91 7.21
N LEU A 74 -6.20 1.94 7.90
CA LEU A 74 -5.81 1.56 9.25
C LEU A 74 -4.51 0.74 9.28
N GLY A 75 -4.29 -0.13 8.30
CA GLY A 75 -3.05 -0.92 8.18
C GLY A 75 -1.84 -0.09 7.72
N LEU A 76 -2.07 1.00 6.99
CA LEU A 76 -0.99 1.90 6.55
C LEU A 76 -0.82 3.13 7.46
N GLY A 77 -1.84 3.49 8.24
CA GLY A 77 -1.78 4.60 9.21
C GLY A 77 -2.02 5.98 8.59
N PHE A 78 -2.95 6.09 7.63
CA PHE A 78 -3.32 7.36 7.00
C PHE A 78 -4.85 7.59 7.00
N PRO A 79 -5.34 8.82 6.81
CA PRO A 79 -6.78 9.11 6.82
C PRO A 79 -7.51 8.55 5.60
N LYS A 80 -8.82 8.23 5.73
CA LYS A 80 -9.65 7.72 4.62
C LYS A 80 -9.74 8.63 3.39
N THR A 81 -9.44 9.92 3.57
CA THR A 81 -9.43 10.93 2.51
C THR A 81 -8.04 11.11 1.87
N GLU A 82 -7.08 10.23 2.17
CA GLU A 82 -5.71 10.32 1.63
C GLU A 82 -5.73 10.17 0.10
N PRO A 83 -5.18 11.13 -0.65
CA PRO A 83 -5.10 11.04 -2.11
C PRO A 83 -4.17 9.89 -2.54
N GLY A 84 -4.54 9.26 -3.65
CA GLY A 84 -3.83 8.11 -4.22
C GLY A 84 -4.47 6.76 -3.89
N VAL A 85 -5.50 6.71 -3.04
CA VAL A 85 -6.25 5.46 -2.80
C VAL A 85 -7.52 5.43 -3.64
N VAL A 86 -7.71 4.33 -4.37
CA VAL A 86 -8.81 4.11 -5.31
C VAL A 86 -9.61 2.90 -4.85
N VAL A 87 -10.94 3.04 -4.75
CA VAL A 87 -11.83 1.94 -4.36
C VAL A 87 -12.45 1.31 -5.60
N ILE A 88 -12.28 0.00 -5.75
CA ILE A 88 -12.92 -0.78 -6.81
C ILE A 88 -14.24 -1.35 -6.27
N LYS A 89 -15.34 -1.11 -7.00
CA LYS A 89 -16.67 -1.61 -6.67
C LYS A 89 -16.92 -3.01 -7.22
#